data_AF-A0A1F9QWU1-F1
#
_entry.id   AF-A0A1F9QWU1-F1
#
_cell.length_a   1.000
_cell.length_b   1.000
_cell.length_c   1.000
_cell.angle_alpha   90.00
_cell.angle_beta   90.00
_cell.angle_gamma   90.00
#
_symmetry.space_group_name_H-M   'P 1'
#
loop_
_entity.id
_entity.type
_entity.pdbx_description
1 polymer ?
#
loop_
_entity_poly.entity_id
_entity_poly.type
_entity_poly.pdbx_seq_one_letter_code
_entity_poly.pdbx_strand_id
1 'polypeptide(L)'
;MNKVAAAAVVGALVLLVGTAAQASQGVYRESFLPENDMNIPVGSAEDQGISLAEFNAVMDELEAIYTPIIAARGGRFIINRLWGNPNVNATATRIGDDYIINMFGGLARHPATTQDSMSLVACHEIGHHLGGAPKYDRYGPDTWVSAEGEADYFATTKCLHRVFSRSTSANFTRMEDDNQIARKSCANSYQDKTAQDICYRSAQASLSATAFRGPVNHFDTPDPLRVTWTRDGHSNFQCRLDTLFQGSLCTKPWTTDLDDVDPGVGACVASQGYKVGLRPRCWYMPPPTEPDAQDAVTIRTTNSRASQSAALAILGNGNVFSGF
;
A
#
# COMPACT_ATOMS: atom_id res chain seq x y z
N MET A 1 -74.64 47.72 3.68
CA MET A 1 -74.81 46.29 3.96
C MET A 1 -74.30 45.50 2.76
N ASN A 2 -73.32 44.60 2.99
CA ASN A 2 -72.89 43.49 2.11
C ASN A 2 -72.26 43.88 0.74
N LYS A 3 -71.12 43.37 0.27
CA LYS A 3 -70.39 42.11 0.55
C LYS A 3 -68.88 42.31 0.35
N VAL A 4 -68.10 41.63 1.19
CA VAL A 4 -66.65 41.41 1.04
C VAL A 4 -66.43 40.42 -0.09
N ALA A 5 -65.58 40.76 -1.07
CA ALA A 5 -65.08 39.82 -2.07
C ALA A 5 -63.70 39.35 -1.64
N ALA A 6 -63.60 38.07 -1.27
CA ALA A 6 -62.35 37.39 -0.97
C ALA A 6 -61.60 37.09 -2.28
N ALA A 7 -60.39 37.65 -2.43
CA ALA A 7 -59.47 37.27 -3.48
C ALA A 7 -58.68 36.02 -3.02
N ALA A 8 -58.89 34.89 -3.69
CA ALA A 8 -58.09 33.70 -3.51
C ALA A 8 -56.78 33.83 -4.32
N VAL A 9 -55.65 33.99 -3.63
CA VAL A 9 -54.33 33.89 -4.24
C VAL A 9 -53.95 32.41 -4.28
N VAL A 10 -53.98 31.81 -5.46
CA VAL A 10 -53.44 30.46 -5.69
C VAL A 10 -51.92 30.61 -5.90
N GLY A 11 -51.15 30.34 -4.85
CA GLY A 11 -49.71 30.22 -4.93
C GLY A 11 -49.32 28.88 -5.56
N ALA A 12 -48.77 28.91 -6.77
CA ALA A 12 -48.17 27.73 -7.40
C ALA A 12 -46.85 27.42 -6.70
N LEU A 13 -46.84 26.39 -5.85
CA LEU A 13 -45.64 25.85 -5.23
C LEU A 13 -44.93 24.96 -6.28
N VAL A 14 -43.91 25.50 -6.95
CA VAL A 14 -43.04 24.72 -7.84
C VAL A 14 -42.07 23.92 -6.96
N LEU A 15 -42.42 22.66 -6.69
CA LEU A 15 -41.52 21.69 -6.08
C LEU A 15 -40.46 21.29 -7.12
N LEU A 16 -39.29 21.93 -7.06
CA LEU A 16 -38.08 21.45 -7.72
C LEU A 16 -37.61 20.18 -6.99
N VAL A 17 -38.12 19.03 -7.43
CA VAL A 17 -37.56 17.73 -7.04
C VAL A 17 -36.23 17.58 -7.77
N GLY A 18 -35.16 18.03 -7.15
CA GLY A 18 -33.80 17.73 -7.59
C GLY A 18 -33.58 16.23 -7.45
N THR A 19 -33.59 15.50 -8.56
CA THR A 19 -33.09 14.13 -8.58
C THR A 19 -31.58 14.19 -8.42
N ALA A 20 -31.08 14.01 -7.19
CA ALA A 20 -29.70 13.65 -6.98
C ALA A 20 -29.48 12.29 -7.65
N ALA A 21 -28.83 12.28 -8.81
CA ALA A 21 -28.36 11.06 -9.42
C ALA A 21 -27.30 10.46 -8.48
N GLN A 22 -27.70 9.50 -7.66
CA GLN A 22 -26.75 8.61 -6.99
C GLN A 22 -26.12 7.76 -8.09
N ALA A 23 -24.93 8.16 -8.52
CA ALA A 23 -24.08 7.29 -9.31
C ALA A 23 -23.93 5.98 -8.54
N SER A 24 -24.36 4.87 -9.16
CA SER A 24 -24.10 3.54 -8.63
C SER A 24 -22.59 3.34 -8.57
N GLN A 25 -22.00 3.55 -7.39
CA GLN A 25 -20.59 3.28 -7.16
C GLN A 25 -20.37 1.78 -7.39
N GLY A 26 -19.66 1.43 -8.47
CA GLY A 26 -19.30 0.04 -8.73
C GLY A 26 -18.56 -0.55 -7.53
N VAL A 27 -18.82 -1.81 -7.20
CA VAL A 27 -18.02 -2.54 -6.21
C VAL A 27 -16.70 -2.90 -6.89
N TYR A 28 -15.67 -2.08 -6.68
CA TYR A 28 -14.31 -2.38 -7.13
C TYR A 28 -13.57 -3.18 -6.06
N ARG A 29 -12.80 -4.19 -6.49
CA ARG A 29 -12.07 -5.08 -5.59
C ARG A 29 -10.67 -5.31 -6.13
N GLU A 30 -9.68 -4.87 -5.39
CA GLU A 30 -8.27 -5.18 -5.62
C GLU A 30 -7.75 -6.06 -4.49
N SER A 31 -6.66 -6.76 -4.74
CA SER A 31 -6.08 -7.73 -3.81
C SER A 31 -4.57 -7.56 -3.70
N PHE A 32 -4.00 -7.59 -2.50
CA PHE A 32 -2.56 -7.41 -2.32
C PHE A 32 -1.67 -8.30 -3.20
N LEU A 33 -1.95 -9.61 -3.27
CA LEU A 33 -1.25 -10.55 -4.15
C LEU A 33 -2.07 -10.81 -5.40
N PRO A 34 -1.42 -11.13 -6.55
CA PRO A 34 -2.12 -11.72 -7.68
C PRO A 34 -2.97 -12.91 -7.27
N GLU A 35 -4.02 -13.19 -8.04
CA GLU A 35 -4.88 -14.34 -7.81
C GLU A 35 -4.03 -15.60 -7.63
N ASN A 36 -4.29 -16.30 -6.52
CA ASN A 36 -3.51 -17.45 -6.11
C ASN A 36 -4.34 -18.38 -5.23
N ASP A 37 -3.88 -19.62 -5.13
CA ASP A 37 -4.52 -20.75 -4.45
C ASP A 37 -3.92 -21.05 -3.07
N MET A 38 -3.00 -20.20 -2.59
CA MET A 38 -2.30 -20.45 -1.34
C MET A 38 -3.25 -20.28 -0.16
N ASN A 39 -3.30 -21.33 0.67
CA ASN A 39 -4.20 -21.42 1.81
C ASN A 39 -3.44 -21.94 3.04
N ILE A 40 -3.51 -21.20 4.13
CA ILE A 40 -2.91 -21.56 5.43
C ILE A 40 -4.02 -21.55 6.47
N PRO A 41 -4.66 -22.71 6.74
CA PRO A 41 -5.67 -22.85 7.79
C PRO A 41 -5.08 -22.62 9.19
N VAL A 42 -5.94 -22.34 10.16
CA VAL A 42 -5.53 -22.19 11.57
C VAL A 42 -4.99 -23.53 12.08
N GLY A 43 -3.78 -23.51 12.64
CA GLY A 43 -3.13 -24.67 13.23
C GLY A 43 -2.57 -25.68 12.22
N SER A 44 -2.42 -25.32 10.94
CA SER A 44 -1.69 -26.15 9.98
C SER A 44 -0.18 -26.12 10.24
N ALA A 45 0.59 -27.00 9.59
CA ALA A 45 2.05 -27.02 9.77
C ALA A 45 2.73 -25.75 9.23
N GLU A 46 2.08 -25.09 8.27
CA GLU A 46 2.49 -23.84 7.63
C GLU A 46 2.10 -22.59 8.43
N ASP A 47 1.31 -22.75 9.51
CA ASP A 47 0.94 -21.69 10.46
C ASP A 47 2.15 -21.29 11.32
N GLN A 48 3.03 -20.47 10.75
CA GLN A 48 4.32 -20.08 11.34
C GLN A 48 4.55 -18.56 11.31
N GLY A 49 3.55 -17.79 10.91
CA GLY A 49 3.57 -16.33 10.90
C GLY A 49 3.24 -15.73 12.26
N ILE A 50 2.43 -14.66 12.25
CA ILE A 50 2.03 -13.95 13.47
C ILE A 50 0.81 -14.58 14.15
N SER A 51 0.75 -14.45 15.47
CA SER A 51 -0.40 -14.86 16.28
C SER A 51 -1.63 -13.98 16.05
N LEU A 52 -2.81 -14.47 16.46
CA LEU A 52 -4.06 -13.69 16.46
C LEU A 52 -3.93 -12.38 17.26
N ALA A 53 -3.20 -12.41 18.38
CA ALA A 53 -3.00 -11.21 19.20
C ALA A 53 -2.18 -10.15 18.44
N GLU A 54 -1.09 -10.57 17.80
CA GLU A 54 -0.24 -9.70 16.98
C GLU A 54 -0.97 -9.17 15.74
N PHE A 55 -1.76 -10.03 15.08
CA PHE A 55 -2.64 -9.64 13.98
C PHE A 55 -3.62 -8.55 14.41
N ASN A 56 -4.33 -8.75 15.52
CA ASN A 56 -5.27 -7.75 16.05
C ASN A 56 -4.56 -6.46 16.46
N ALA A 57 -3.37 -6.53 17.05
CA ALA A 57 -2.61 -5.34 17.43
C ALA A 57 -2.24 -4.46 16.21
N VAL A 58 -1.94 -5.06 15.06
CA VAL A 58 -1.72 -4.32 13.81
C VAL A 58 -3.01 -3.62 13.35
N MET A 59 -4.14 -4.33 13.39
CA MET A 59 -5.43 -3.77 12.96
C MET A 59 -5.91 -2.64 13.89
N ASP A 60 -5.75 -2.79 15.20
CA ASP A 60 -6.07 -1.76 16.20
C ASP A 60 -5.28 -0.47 15.92
N GLU A 61 -4.00 -0.62 15.59
CA GLU A 61 -3.10 0.50 15.30
C GLU A 61 -3.53 1.25 14.03
N LEU A 62 -3.89 0.52 12.97
CA LEU A 62 -4.37 1.11 11.72
C LEU A 62 -5.73 1.77 11.87
N GLU A 63 -6.67 1.15 12.59
CA GLU A 63 -7.96 1.76 12.91
C GLU A 63 -7.78 3.08 13.68
N ALA A 64 -6.88 3.10 14.67
CA ALA A 64 -6.60 4.31 15.45
C ALA A 64 -6.05 5.46 14.59
N ILE A 65 -5.29 5.15 13.53
CA ILE A 65 -4.73 6.15 12.61
C ILE A 65 -5.77 6.59 11.57
N TYR A 66 -6.40 5.63 10.89
CA TYR A 66 -7.14 5.91 9.65
C TYR A 66 -8.62 6.15 9.84
N THR A 67 -9.23 5.69 10.94
CA THR A 67 -10.62 6.04 11.25
C THR A 67 -10.84 7.56 11.26
N PRO A 68 -10.08 8.38 11.99
CA PRO A 68 -10.27 9.83 11.97
C PRO A 68 -9.91 10.47 10.62
N ILE A 69 -8.92 9.95 9.91
CA ILE A 69 -8.50 10.48 8.59
C ILE A 69 -9.63 10.29 7.56
N ILE A 70 -10.20 9.09 7.50
CA ILE A 70 -11.28 8.77 6.57
C ILE A 70 -12.58 9.47 6.98
N ALA A 71 -12.88 9.56 8.28
CA ALA A 71 -14.02 10.33 8.79
C ALA A 71 -13.95 11.81 8.41
N ALA A 72 -12.76 12.42 8.44
CA ALA A 72 -12.57 13.80 8.00
C ALA A 72 -12.86 14.02 6.51
N ARG A 73 -12.87 12.94 5.71
CA ARG A 73 -13.24 12.93 4.28
C ARG A 73 -14.71 12.53 4.05
N GLY A 74 -15.50 12.41 5.11
CA GLY A 74 -16.91 11.99 5.06
C GLY A 74 -17.12 10.49 4.92
N GLY A 75 -16.06 9.68 5.00
CA GLY A 75 -16.13 8.22 4.89
C GLY A 75 -16.18 7.50 6.24
N ARG A 76 -16.37 6.18 6.21
CA ARG A 76 -16.22 5.28 7.36
C ARG A 76 -15.19 4.21 7.05
N PHE A 77 -14.15 4.11 7.89
CA PHE A 77 -13.13 3.07 7.74
C PHE A 77 -13.57 1.77 8.41
N ILE A 78 -13.40 0.65 7.71
CA ILE A 78 -13.79 -0.68 8.19
C ILE A 78 -12.65 -1.66 7.88
N ILE A 79 -12.09 -2.28 8.92
CA ILE A 79 -11.19 -3.43 8.76
C ILE A 79 -11.97 -4.71 9.08
N ASN A 80 -12.18 -5.55 8.07
CA ASN A 80 -12.68 -6.90 8.29
C ASN A 80 -11.51 -7.81 8.71
N ARG A 81 -11.48 -8.14 10.00
CA ARG A 81 -10.47 -8.99 10.65
C ARG A 81 -10.79 -10.47 10.46
N LEU A 82 -10.47 -11.01 9.29
CA LEU A 82 -10.91 -12.33 8.86
C LEU A 82 -9.90 -13.43 9.25
N TRP A 83 -9.61 -13.55 10.55
CA TRP A 83 -8.62 -14.51 11.07
C TRP A 83 -8.88 -15.95 10.63
N GLY A 84 -10.13 -16.41 10.65
CA GLY A 84 -10.47 -17.79 10.24
C GLY A 84 -10.34 -18.05 8.74
N ASN A 85 -10.19 -17.02 7.90
CA ASN A 85 -10.07 -17.18 6.46
C ASN A 85 -8.67 -17.70 6.12
N PRO A 86 -8.53 -18.86 5.42
CA PRO A 86 -7.24 -19.46 5.11
C PRO A 86 -6.51 -18.81 3.93
N ASN A 87 -7.15 -17.94 3.14
CA ASN A 87 -6.53 -17.36 1.95
C ASN A 87 -5.31 -16.51 2.30
N VAL A 88 -4.22 -16.68 1.56
CA VAL A 88 -3.03 -15.82 1.63
C VAL A 88 -3.23 -14.64 0.69
N ASN A 89 -4.02 -13.66 1.13
CA ASN A 89 -4.23 -12.39 0.44
C ASN A 89 -4.82 -11.34 1.39
N ALA A 90 -5.00 -10.12 0.90
CA ALA A 90 -5.85 -9.09 1.47
C ALA A 90 -6.63 -8.44 0.31
N THR A 91 -7.66 -7.63 0.61
CA THR A 91 -8.37 -6.89 -0.46
C THR A 91 -8.92 -5.56 0.02
N ALA A 92 -9.02 -4.59 -0.88
CA ALA A 92 -9.70 -3.32 -0.69
C ALA A 92 -11.04 -3.31 -1.43
N THR A 93 -12.07 -2.74 -0.83
CA THR A 93 -13.39 -2.57 -1.44
C THR A 93 -14.02 -1.29 -0.92
N ARG A 94 -14.76 -0.57 -1.79
CA ARG A 94 -15.52 0.61 -1.38
C ARG A 94 -16.99 0.42 -1.68
N ILE A 95 -17.84 0.69 -0.69
CA ILE A 95 -19.30 0.58 -0.82
C ILE A 95 -19.92 1.87 -0.29
N GLY A 96 -20.37 2.74 -1.19
CA GLY A 96 -20.78 4.09 -0.81
C GLY A 96 -19.65 4.82 -0.09
N ASP A 97 -19.91 5.25 1.14
CA ASP A 97 -18.93 5.96 1.97
C ASP A 97 -18.08 5.02 2.86
N ASP A 98 -18.26 3.70 2.75
CA ASP A 98 -17.47 2.72 3.49
C ASP A 98 -16.16 2.39 2.75
N TYR A 99 -15.04 2.65 3.41
CA TYR A 99 -13.67 2.34 3.02
C TYR A 99 -13.28 1.03 3.69
N ILE A 100 -13.40 -0.08 2.95
CA ILE A 100 -13.29 -1.42 3.52
C ILE A 100 -11.95 -2.03 3.10
N ILE A 101 -11.24 -2.60 4.05
CA ILE A 101 -10.15 -3.54 3.78
C ILE A 101 -10.46 -4.88 4.45
N ASN A 102 -10.12 -5.97 3.78
CA ASN A 102 -10.31 -7.33 4.27
C ASN A 102 -8.94 -7.96 4.48
N MET A 103 -8.63 -8.28 5.74
CA MET A 103 -7.34 -8.84 6.13
C MET A 103 -7.54 -10.32 6.47
N PHE A 104 -7.06 -11.22 5.61
CA PHE A 104 -7.26 -12.66 5.76
C PHE A 104 -6.20 -13.27 6.68
N GLY A 105 -6.61 -14.22 7.53
CA GLY A 105 -5.69 -14.86 8.46
C GLY A 105 -4.66 -15.76 7.80
N GLY A 106 -4.92 -16.31 6.61
CA GLY A 106 -3.94 -17.10 5.87
C GLY A 106 -2.66 -16.31 5.61
N LEU A 107 -2.82 -15.05 5.21
CA LEU A 107 -1.71 -14.11 5.07
C LEU A 107 -0.97 -13.90 6.40
N ALA A 108 -1.69 -13.74 7.50
CA ALA A 108 -1.10 -13.55 8.82
C ALA A 108 -0.25 -14.75 9.26
N ARG A 109 -0.68 -15.95 8.90
CA ARG A 109 -0.03 -17.21 9.25
C ARG A 109 1.10 -17.61 8.32
N HIS A 110 1.28 -16.92 7.20
CA HIS A 110 2.38 -17.21 6.29
C HIS A 110 3.75 -17.04 6.98
N PRO A 111 4.71 -17.98 6.83
CA PRO A 111 5.98 -17.96 7.59
C PRO A 111 6.83 -16.71 7.41
N ALA A 112 6.72 -16.06 6.25
CA ALA A 112 7.42 -14.79 6.00
C ALA A 112 6.72 -13.58 6.64
N THR A 113 5.51 -13.72 7.19
CA THR A 113 4.72 -12.61 7.74
C THR A 113 5.17 -12.24 9.15
N THR A 114 5.47 -10.95 9.30
CA THR A 114 5.72 -10.24 10.56
C THR A 114 4.65 -9.16 10.78
N GLN A 115 4.55 -8.59 11.98
CA GLN A 115 3.62 -7.46 12.22
C GLN A 115 3.95 -6.25 11.34
N ASP A 116 5.23 -6.00 11.06
CA ASP A 116 5.66 -4.94 10.15
C ASP A 116 5.17 -5.19 8.71
N SER A 117 5.31 -6.42 8.21
CA SER A 117 4.80 -6.76 6.87
C SER A 117 3.26 -6.79 6.82
N MET A 118 2.58 -7.22 7.89
CA MET A 118 1.12 -7.16 7.96
C MET A 118 0.63 -5.71 7.96
N SER A 119 1.37 -4.81 8.62
CA SER A 119 1.12 -3.37 8.56
C SER A 119 1.29 -2.86 7.14
N LEU A 120 2.33 -3.29 6.43
CA LEU A 120 2.58 -2.93 5.03
C LEU A 120 1.43 -3.37 4.12
N VAL A 121 0.97 -4.62 4.25
CA VAL A 121 -0.13 -5.13 3.41
C VAL A 121 -1.40 -4.35 3.66
N ALA A 122 -1.78 -4.13 4.92
CA ALA A 122 -2.96 -3.33 5.22
C ALA A 122 -2.80 -1.86 4.75
N CYS A 123 -1.60 -1.30 4.85
CA CYS A 123 -1.26 0.00 4.31
C CYS A 123 -1.40 0.09 2.79
N HIS A 124 -1.06 -0.99 2.07
CA HIS A 124 -1.30 -1.10 0.62
C HIS A 124 -2.80 -1.09 0.32
N GLU A 125 -3.61 -1.86 1.05
CA GLU A 125 -5.07 -1.87 0.84
C GLU A 125 -5.70 -0.50 1.14
N ILE A 126 -5.19 0.22 2.15
CA ILE A 126 -5.56 1.63 2.40
C ILE A 126 -5.06 2.53 1.27
N GLY A 127 -3.92 2.20 0.66
CA GLY A 127 -3.35 2.89 -0.50
C GLY A 127 -4.26 2.85 -1.72
N HIS A 128 -5.00 1.77 -1.98
CA HIS A 128 -6.02 1.79 -3.03
C HIS A 128 -7.08 2.87 -2.81
N HIS A 129 -7.39 3.19 -1.55
CA HIS A 129 -8.38 4.21 -1.21
C HIS A 129 -7.83 5.64 -1.18
N LEU A 130 -6.58 5.81 -0.71
CA LEU A 130 -6.02 7.11 -0.34
C LEU A 130 -4.68 7.44 -1.04
N GLY A 131 -4.20 6.58 -1.92
CA GLY A 131 -2.92 6.70 -2.62
C GLY A 131 -2.92 7.76 -3.72
N GLY A 132 -4.08 8.21 -4.18
CA GLY A 132 -4.18 9.21 -5.24
C GLY A 132 -3.77 8.65 -6.60
N ALA A 133 -3.24 9.52 -7.47
CA ALA A 133 -2.78 9.16 -8.80
C ALA A 133 -1.37 8.51 -8.79
N PRO A 134 -1.08 7.57 -9.71
CA PRO A 134 -1.96 7.07 -10.78
C PRO A 134 -2.99 6.04 -10.30
N LYS A 135 -4.09 5.93 -11.06
CA LYS A 135 -5.25 5.11 -10.75
C LYS A 135 -5.50 4.03 -11.79
N TYR A 136 -6.36 3.08 -11.47
CA TYR A 136 -6.78 2.03 -12.40
C TYR A 136 -7.62 2.56 -13.56
N ASP A 137 -7.09 2.48 -14.78
CA ASP A 137 -7.78 2.98 -15.98
C ASP A 137 -9.03 2.15 -16.29
N ARG A 138 -9.02 0.84 -15.98
CA ARG A 138 -10.13 -0.09 -16.27
C ARG A 138 -11.44 0.25 -15.54
N TYR A 139 -11.39 1.08 -14.50
CA TYR A 139 -12.55 1.52 -13.74
C TYR A 139 -13.05 2.91 -14.14
N GLY A 140 -12.46 3.49 -15.18
CA GLY A 140 -12.83 4.79 -15.72
C GLY A 140 -12.12 5.95 -15.05
N PRO A 141 -12.24 7.16 -15.63
CA PRO A 141 -11.45 8.33 -15.25
C PRO A 141 -11.74 8.85 -13.84
N ASP A 142 -12.92 8.57 -13.30
CA ASP A 142 -13.37 9.04 -11.97
C ASP A 142 -13.18 7.98 -10.87
N THR A 143 -12.37 6.94 -11.12
CA THR A 143 -12.14 5.88 -10.14
C THR A 143 -11.48 6.42 -8.88
N TRP A 144 -11.82 5.85 -7.74
CA TRP A 144 -11.10 6.09 -6.48
C TRP A 144 -9.85 5.21 -6.35
N VAL A 145 -9.78 4.11 -7.10
CA VAL A 145 -8.81 3.03 -6.90
C VAL A 145 -7.42 3.41 -7.44
N SER A 146 -6.48 3.69 -6.55
CA SER A 146 -5.07 3.83 -6.91
C SER A 146 -4.51 2.53 -7.51
N ALA A 147 -3.61 2.65 -8.48
CA ALA A 147 -2.91 1.52 -9.11
C ALA A 147 -2.13 0.67 -8.09
N GLU A 148 -1.80 -0.58 -8.40
CA GLU A 148 -1.03 -1.48 -7.52
C GLU A 148 0.31 -0.88 -7.07
N GLY A 149 1.07 -0.34 -8.03
CA GLY A 149 2.34 0.31 -7.74
C GLY A 149 2.15 1.58 -6.90
N GLU A 150 1.01 2.27 -7.05
CA GLU A 150 0.71 3.45 -6.25
C GLU A 150 0.29 3.10 -4.83
N ALA A 151 -0.48 2.02 -4.65
CA ALA A 151 -0.82 1.48 -3.35
C ALA A 151 0.44 1.03 -2.58
N ASP A 152 1.38 0.34 -3.26
CA ASP A 152 2.70 0.02 -2.71
C ASP A 152 3.48 1.31 -2.33
N TYR A 153 3.52 2.30 -3.22
CA TYR A 153 4.24 3.55 -2.96
C TYR A 153 3.63 4.33 -1.78
N PHE A 154 2.31 4.46 -1.70
CA PHE A 154 1.61 5.06 -0.57
C PHE A 154 1.91 4.33 0.75
N ALA A 155 1.95 2.99 0.70
CA ALA A 155 2.15 2.17 1.90
C ALA A 155 3.43 2.59 2.63
N THR A 156 4.54 2.77 1.91
CA THR A 156 5.83 3.10 2.53
C THR A 156 6.15 4.59 2.59
N THR A 157 5.56 5.43 1.74
CA THR A 157 5.76 6.90 1.80
C THR A 157 4.91 7.59 2.86
N LYS A 158 3.70 7.08 3.14
CA LYS A 158 2.72 7.72 4.04
C LYS A 158 2.33 6.84 5.19
N CYS A 159 1.84 5.64 4.88
CA CYS A 159 1.12 4.84 5.86
C CYS A 159 2.05 4.27 6.94
N LEU A 160 3.13 3.59 6.56
CA LEU A 160 4.09 3.05 7.52
C LEU A 160 4.82 4.14 8.30
N HIS A 161 4.98 5.34 7.75
CA HIS A 161 5.45 6.49 8.54
C HIS A 161 4.50 6.80 9.70
N ARG A 162 3.18 6.80 9.47
CA ARG A 162 2.17 7.02 10.52
C ARG A 162 2.18 5.88 11.55
N VAL A 163 2.23 4.63 11.10
CA VAL A 163 2.26 3.45 11.98
C VAL A 163 3.53 3.44 12.83
N PHE A 164 4.70 3.55 12.21
CA PHE A 164 5.99 3.39 12.90
C PHE A 164 6.43 4.62 13.69
N SER A 165 5.78 5.78 13.51
CA SER A 165 5.97 6.94 14.39
C SER A 165 5.26 6.79 15.74
N ARG A 166 4.36 5.82 15.89
CA ARG A 166 3.62 5.59 17.13
C ARG A 166 4.31 4.57 18.01
N SER A 167 4.38 4.87 19.30
CA SER A 167 5.05 4.03 20.30
C SER A 167 4.42 2.65 20.48
N THR A 168 3.12 2.52 20.22
CA THR A 168 2.37 1.25 20.23
C THR A 168 2.91 0.25 19.22
N SER A 169 3.45 0.72 18.09
CA SER A 169 4.08 -0.13 17.08
C SER A 169 5.52 -0.55 17.43
N ALA A 170 6.13 0.02 18.47
CA ALA A 170 7.57 -0.16 18.73
C ALA A 170 7.98 -1.61 18.98
N ASN A 171 7.06 -2.43 19.52
CA ASN A 171 7.29 -3.83 19.84
C ASN A 171 6.81 -4.80 18.76
N PHE A 172 6.38 -4.30 17.60
CA PHE A 172 5.95 -5.18 16.52
C PHE A 172 7.10 -6.07 16.04
N THR A 173 6.78 -7.34 15.79
CA THR A 173 7.68 -8.30 15.16
C THR A 173 8.08 -7.84 13.76
N ARG A 174 9.33 -8.08 13.40
CA ARG A 174 9.95 -7.63 12.15
C ARG A 174 11.06 -8.59 11.73
N MET A 175 11.53 -8.45 10.49
CA MET A 175 12.69 -9.22 10.04
C MET A 175 13.94 -8.86 10.84
N GLU A 176 14.69 -9.87 11.28
CA GLU A 176 15.93 -9.68 12.03
C GLU A 176 17.15 -9.43 11.12
N ASP A 177 17.05 -9.77 9.83
CA ASP A 177 18.16 -9.68 8.89
C ASP A 177 18.62 -8.22 8.67
N ASP A 178 19.91 -8.00 8.90
CA ASP A 178 20.55 -6.70 8.75
C ASP A 178 20.84 -6.39 7.27
N ASN A 179 20.05 -5.50 6.66
CA ASN A 179 20.24 -5.11 5.27
C ASN A 179 21.04 -3.80 5.12
N GLN A 180 22.32 -3.93 4.80
CA GLN A 180 23.24 -2.80 4.69
C GLN A 180 22.91 -1.82 3.56
N ILE A 181 22.29 -2.27 2.47
CA ILE A 181 21.85 -1.41 1.37
C ILE A 181 20.72 -0.51 1.88
N ALA A 182 19.70 -1.10 2.48
CA ALA A 182 18.59 -0.35 3.06
C ALA A 182 19.06 0.64 4.14
N ARG A 183 19.95 0.23 5.05
CA ARG A 183 20.49 1.14 6.07
C ARG A 183 21.19 2.35 5.46
N LYS A 184 22.08 2.13 4.49
CA LYS A 184 22.84 3.20 3.85
C LYS A 184 21.91 4.13 3.07
N SER A 185 20.97 3.59 2.30
CA SER A 185 20.02 4.40 1.54
C SER A 185 19.12 5.25 2.45
N CYS A 186 18.63 4.68 3.56
CA CYS A 186 17.84 5.42 4.54
C CYS A 186 18.67 6.50 5.26
N ALA A 187 19.91 6.19 5.67
CA ALA A 187 20.82 7.16 6.27
C ALA A 187 21.19 8.31 5.32
N ASN A 188 21.27 8.03 4.01
CA ASN A 188 21.52 9.05 2.99
C ASN A 188 20.28 9.90 2.69
N SER A 189 19.07 9.35 2.86
CA SER A 189 17.82 10.06 2.56
C SER A 189 17.40 10.97 3.71
N TYR A 190 17.54 10.52 4.96
CA TYR A 190 17.04 11.23 6.13
C TYR A 190 18.18 11.68 7.05
N GLN A 191 18.07 12.91 7.57
CA GLN A 191 18.98 13.43 8.59
C GLN A 191 18.58 13.00 10.01
N ASP A 192 17.27 12.93 10.27
CA ASP A 192 16.73 12.54 11.58
C ASP A 192 16.81 11.03 11.78
N LYS A 193 17.29 10.61 12.97
CA LYS A 193 17.48 9.19 13.29
C LYS A 193 16.16 8.41 13.34
N THR A 194 15.09 9.02 13.84
CA THR A 194 13.77 8.37 13.89
C THR A 194 13.25 8.11 12.47
N ALA A 195 13.38 9.09 11.58
CA ALA A 195 13.01 8.93 10.18
C ALA A 195 13.87 7.88 9.45
N GLN A 196 15.18 7.82 9.72
CA GLN A 196 16.05 6.75 9.21
C GLN A 196 15.57 5.36 9.67
N ASP A 197 15.19 5.22 10.94
CA ASP A 197 14.74 3.94 11.51
C ASP A 197 13.38 3.53 10.93
N ILE A 198 12.45 4.46 10.74
CA ILE A 198 11.17 4.22 10.06
C ILE A 198 11.40 3.80 8.61
N CYS A 199 12.29 4.49 7.89
CA CYS A 199 12.64 4.12 6.51
C CYS A 199 13.20 2.69 6.43
N TYR A 200 14.13 2.36 7.32
CA TYR A 200 14.77 1.05 7.35
C TYR A 200 13.76 -0.05 7.69
N ARG A 201 12.92 0.20 8.70
CA ARG A 201 11.85 -0.71 9.12
C ARG A 201 10.82 -0.94 8.00
N SER A 202 10.46 0.11 7.28
CA SER A 202 9.58 0.02 6.10
C SER A 202 10.22 -0.82 5.00
N ALA A 203 11.52 -0.65 4.73
CA ALA A 203 12.24 -1.47 3.75
C ALA A 203 12.28 -2.95 4.17
N GLN A 204 12.51 -3.27 5.44
CA GLN A 204 12.45 -4.64 5.94
C GLN A 204 11.06 -5.26 5.80
N ALA A 205 10.01 -4.49 6.08
CA ALA A 205 8.63 -4.93 5.84
C ALA A 205 8.41 -5.30 4.36
N SER A 206 8.99 -4.54 3.43
CA SER A 206 8.90 -4.79 1.99
C SER A 206 9.55 -6.11 1.56
N LEU A 207 10.71 -6.46 2.13
CA LEU A 207 11.35 -7.75 1.85
C LEU A 207 10.47 -8.91 2.32
N SER A 208 9.93 -8.81 3.53
CA SER A 208 9.03 -9.80 4.10
C SER A 208 7.75 -9.96 3.26
N ALA A 209 7.13 -8.85 2.85
CA ALA A 209 5.89 -8.87 2.06
C ALA A 209 6.08 -9.35 0.61
N THR A 210 7.27 -9.16 0.03
CA THR A 210 7.57 -9.64 -1.33
C THR A 210 8.13 -11.06 -1.36
N ALA A 211 8.46 -11.64 -0.19
CA ALA A 211 8.92 -13.02 -0.05
C ALA A 211 7.77 -14.04 0.06
N PHE A 212 6.49 -13.62 0.00
CA PHE A 212 5.34 -14.53 0.04
C PHE A 212 5.29 -15.51 -1.14
N ARG A 213 5.95 -15.18 -2.26
CA ARG A 213 6.06 -16.07 -3.42
C ARG A 213 7.41 -15.89 -4.11
N GLY A 214 8.12 -16.99 -4.34
CA GLY A 214 9.29 -17.05 -5.22
C GLY A 214 10.63 -16.74 -4.54
N PRO A 215 11.70 -16.54 -5.33
CA PRO A 215 13.03 -16.27 -4.82
C PRO A 215 13.08 -14.92 -4.09
N VAL A 216 14.04 -14.79 -3.18
CA VAL A 216 14.27 -13.55 -2.43
C VAL A 216 14.58 -12.41 -3.41
N ASN A 217 13.79 -11.34 -3.37
CA ASN A 217 14.07 -10.11 -4.10
C ASN A 217 15.15 -9.30 -3.37
N HIS A 218 15.94 -8.52 -4.11
CA HIS A 218 17.09 -7.81 -3.54
C HIS A 218 17.07 -6.32 -3.88
N PHE A 219 17.53 -5.48 -2.95
CA PHE A 219 17.59 -4.03 -3.17
C PHE A 219 18.70 -3.59 -4.12
N ASP A 220 19.72 -4.41 -4.36
CA ASP A 220 20.84 -4.14 -5.28
C ASP A 220 20.59 -4.66 -6.70
N THR A 221 19.47 -5.33 -6.94
CA THR A 221 19.06 -5.78 -8.28
C THR A 221 17.70 -5.20 -8.69
N PRO A 222 17.57 -3.87 -8.85
CA PRO A 222 16.33 -3.27 -9.33
C PRO A 222 15.91 -3.84 -10.69
N ASP A 223 14.60 -3.92 -10.92
CA ASP A 223 14.02 -4.32 -12.19
C ASP A 223 14.41 -3.32 -13.30
N PRO A 224 15.12 -3.74 -14.36
CA PRO A 224 15.56 -2.86 -15.42
C PRO A 224 14.45 -2.47 -16.40
N LEU A 225 13.24 -3.03 -16.26
CA LEU A 225 12.12 -2.73 -17.13
C LEU A 225 11.78 -1.24 -17.09
N ARG A 226 11.51 -0.68 -18.26
CA ARG A 226 11.05 0.69 -18.43
C ARG A 226 9.78 0.66 -19.28
N VAL A 227 8.67 1.06 -18.68
CA VAL A 227 7.37 1.04 -19.35
C VAL A 227 7.17 2.27 -20.24
N THR A 228 6.42 2.09 -21.32
CA THR A 228 6.00 3.18 -22.24
C THR A 228 4.57 3.67 -21.96
N TRP A 229 3.92 3.11 -20.93
CA TRP A 229 2.67 3.58 -20.32
C TRP A 229 2.62 3.07 -18.87
N THR A 230 1.95 3.78 -17.98
CA THR A 230 1.79 3.34 -16.59
C THR A 230 1.01 2.04 -16.54
N ARG A 231 1.54 1.02 -15.87
CA ARG A 231 0.86 -0.25 -15.60
C ARG A 231 0.12 -0.12 -14.28
N ASP A 232 -1.19 -0.33 -14.32
CA ASP A 232 -2.05 -0.15 -13.15
C ASP A 232 -2.23 -1.42 -12.31
N GLY A 233 -2.12 -2.60 -12.93
CA GLY A 233 -2.18 -3.91 -12.26
C GLY A 233 -0.86 -4.40 -11.65
N HIS A 234 -0.88 -5.64 -11.14
CA HIS A 234 0.26 -6.20 -10.42
C HIS A 234 1.52 -6.27 -11.27
N SER A 235 2.60 -5.72 -10.74
CA SER A 235 3.95 -5.90 -11.27
C SER A 235 4.60 -7.15 -10.70
N ASN A 236 5.73 -7.57 -11.27
CA ASN A 236 6.53 -8.65 -10.67
C ASN A 236 7.06 -8.24 -9.29
N PHE A 237 7.45 -9.22 -8.48
CA PHE A 237 7.82 -8.99 -7.08
C PHE A 237 9.08 -8.12 -6.89
N GLN A 238 10.03 -8.11 -7.83
CA GLN A 238 11.19 -7.23 -7.76
C GLN A 238 10.77 -5.77 -7.98
N CYS A 239 9.97 -5.48 -9.01
CA CYS A 239 9.44 -4.14 -9.26
C CYS A 239 8.59 -3.62 -8.09
N ARG A 240 7.85 -4.52 -7.42
CA ARG A 240 7.13 -4.18 -6.18
C ARG A 240 8.09 -3.85 -5.03
N LEU A 241 9.13 -4.66 -4.82
CA LEU A 241 10.17 -4.36 -3.84
C LEU A 241 10.82 -3.00 -4.11
N ASP A 242 11.15 -2.71 -5.37
CA ASP A 242 11.74 -1.44 -5.79
C ASP A 242 10.81 -0.27 -5.46
N THR A 243 9.51 -0.45 -5.67
CA THR A 243 8.49 0.58 -5.42
C THR A 243 8.33 0.86 -3.95
N LEU A 244 8.19 -0.19 -3.14
CA LEU A 244 8.10 -0.09 -1.70
C LEU A 244 9.38 0.51 -1.10
N PHE A 245 10.55 0.10 -1.60
CA PHE A 245 11.83 0.63 -1.14
C PHE A 245 12.02 2.08 -1.51
N GLN A 246 11.77 2.46 -2.77
CA GLN A 246 11.83 3.87 -3.16
C GLN A 246 10.83 4.69 -2.36
N GLY A 247 9.61 4.20 -2.12
CA GLY A 247 8.65 4.90 -1.28
C GLY A 247 9.19 5.20 0.14
N SER A 248 9.92 4.27 0.77
CA SER A 248 10.50 4.53 2.09
C SER A 248 11.63 5.59 2.07
N LEU A 249 12.30 5.79 0.94
CA LEU A 249 13.33 6.81 0.74
C LEU A 249 12.77 8.21 0.47
N CYS A 250 11.46 8.34 0.24
CA CYS A 250 10.87 9.63 -0.13
C CYS A 250 10.75 10.58 1.07
N THR A 251 11.55 11.65 1.06
CA THR A 251 11.60 12.62 2.17
C THR A 251 10.49 13.67 2.16
N LYS A 252 9.49 13.55 1.28
CA LYS A 252 8.30 14.40 1.38
C LYS A 252 7.58 14.15 2.70
N PRO A 253 7.04 15.19 3.36
CA PRO A 253 6.31 15.01 4.60
C PRO A 253 5.18 13.98 4.44
N TRP A 254 5.14 12.97 5.32
CA TRP A 254 4.08 11.97 5.34
C TRP A 254 2.71 12.55 5.73
N THR A 255 2.71 13.76 6.29
CA THR A 255 1.51 14.55 6.60
C THR A 255 0.91 15.24 5.38
N THR A 256 1.66 15.34 4.28
CA THR A 256 1.14 15.84 3.00
C THR A 256 0.59 14.66 2.23
N ASP A 257 -0.72 14.67 2.01
CA ASP A 257 -1.43 13.66 1.25
C ASP A 257 -0.99 13.66 -0.23
N LEU A 258 -1.13 12.50 -0.87
CA LEU A 258 -1.01 12.37 -2.32
C LEU A 258 -2.28 12.92 -2.98
N ASP A 259 -2.16 13.43 -4.20
CA ASP A 259 -3.28 14.03 -4.92
C ASP A 259 -3.93 13.04 -5.88
N ASP A 260 -5.25 13.16 -6.06
CA ASP A 260 -6.04 12.26 -6.90
C ASP A 260 -5.81 12.47 -8.41
N VAL A 261 -5.17 13.58 -8.80
CA VAL A 261 -4.97 13.97 -10.20
C VAL A 261 -3.50 14.19 -10.52
N ASP A 262 -2.77 14.96 -9.70
CA ASP A 262 -1.36 15.27 -9.91
C ASP A 262 -0.45 14.29 -9.13
N PRO A 263 0.18 13.32 -9.80
CA PRO A 263 1.05 12.35 -9.12
C PRO A 263 2.29 12.99 -8.49
N GLY A 264 2.61 14.26 -8.78
CA GLY A 264 3.74 14.98 -8.19
C GLY A 264 3.45 15.63 -6.83
N VAL A 265 2.19 15.76 -6.43
CA VAL A 265 1.82 16.35 -5.13
C VAL A 265 2.00 15.30 -4.04
N GLY A 266 2.67 15.69 -2.95
CA GLY A 266 2.97 14.79 -1.83
C GLY A 266 3.99 13.69 -2.13
N ALA A 267 4.39 13.48 -3.39
CA ALA A 267 5.35 12.46 -3.81
C ALA A 267 6.74 13.05 -4.13
N CYS A 268 7.75 12.19 -4.12
CA CYS A 268 9.08 12.55 -4.60
C CYS A 268 9.11 12.36 -6.13
N VAL A 269 9.29 13.46 -6.86
CA VAL A 269 9.35 13.46 -8.32
C VAL A 269 10.63 14.13 -8.83
N ALA A 270 11.12 13.66 -9.98
CA ALA A 270 12.43 14.07 -10.47
C ALA A 270 12.47 15.55 -10.87
N SER A 271 11.34 16.08 -11.35
CA SER A 271 11.15 17.50 -11.69
C SER A 271 11.29 18.44 -10.47
N GLN A 272 11.05 17.92 -9.26
CA GLN A 272 11.23 18.65 -8.00
C GLN A 272 12.63 18.43 -7.39
N GLY A 273 13.57 17.85 -8.14
CA GLY A 273 14.96 17.67 -7.74
C GLY A 273 15.27 16.38 -6.98
N TYR A 274 14.27 15.54 -6.71
CA TYR A 274 14.48 14.25 -6.07
C TYR A 274 15.26 13.30 -6.98
N LYS A 275 16.18 12.53 -6.38
CA LYS A 275 16.99 11.52 -7.07
C LYS A 275 16.68 10.10 -6.59
N VAL A 276 16.23 9.98 -5.35
CA VAL A 276 15.67 8.76 -4.74
C VAL A 276 14.28 9.11 -4.22
N GLY A 277 13.53 8.11 -3.79
CA GLY A 277 12.14 8.34 -3.42
C GLY A 277 11.17 8.20 -4.58
N LEU A 278 11.64 7.93 -5.78
CA LEU A 278 10.87 8.04 -7.02
C LEU A 278 10.05 6.77 -7.28
N ARG A 279 8.87 6.91 -7.88
CA ARG A 279 8.15 5.74 -8.42
C ARG A 279 8.98 5.04 -9.51
N PRO A 280 9.27 3.74 -9.41
CA PRO A 280 10.10 3.04 -10.38
C PRO A 280 9.52 2.95 -11.78
N ARG A 281 10.39 2.96 -12.79
CA ARG A 281 10.03 2.89 -14.22
C ARG A 281 9.56 1.50 -14.68
N CYS A 282 9.71 0.48 -13.85
CA CYS A 282 9.23 -0.87 -14.14
C CYS A 282 7.68 -0.97 -14.16
N TRP A 283 6.98 0.04 -13.62
CA TRP A 283 5.52 0.16 -13.70
C TRP A 283 5.03 1.58 -13.98
N TYR A 284 5.75 2.63 -13.58
CA TYR A 284 5.30 4.02 -13.69
C TYR A 284 5.90 4.73 -14.91
N MET A 285 5.04 5.33 -15.73
CA MET A 285 5.44 6.30 -16.74
C MET A 285 5.12 7.71 -16.23
N PRO A 286 6.11 8.48 -15.75
CA PRO A 286 5.88 9.87 -15.35
C PRO A 286 5.54 10.76 -16.53
N PRO A 287 4.97 11.94 -16.25
CA PRO A 287 4.71 12.96 -17.26
C PRO A 287 5.96 13.30 -18.09
N PRO A 288 5.81 13.69 -19.37
CA PRO A 288 6.92 14.08 -20.23
C PRO A 288 7.82 15.20 -19.68
N THR A 289 7.28 15.99 -18.75
CA THR A 289 8.00 17.09 -18.07
C THR A 289 8.97 16.61 -17.00
N GLU A 290 8.88 15.35 -16.56
CA GLU A 290 9.83 14.80 -15.60
C GLU A 290 11.09 14.31 -16.31
N PRO A 291 12.29 14.79 -15.89
CA PRO A 291 13.53 14.30 -16.46
C PRO A 291 13.67 12.81 -16.21
N ASP A 292 14.34 12.12 -17.14
CA ASP A 292 14.72 10.74 -16.92
C ASP A 292 15.73 10.69 -15.76
N ALA A 293 15.22 10.39 -14.57
CA ALA A 293 16.09 10.06 -13.46
C ALA A 293 16.74 8.73 -13.83
N GLN A 294 18.05 8.76 -14.12
CA GLN A 294 18.84 7.54 -14.12
C GLN A 294 18.54 6.83 -12.80
N ASP A 295 18.04 5.60 -12.88
CA ASP A 295 17.61 4.81 -11.73
C ASP A 295 18.72 4.87 -10.68
N ALA A 296 18.49 5.71 -9.68
CA ALA A 296 19.56 6.10 -8.80
C ALA A 296 19.88 4.90 -7.94
N VAL A 297 21.16 4.55 -7.98
CA VAL A 297 21.90 3.74 -7.03
C VAL A 297 22.14 2.29 -7.50
N THR A 298 23.06 2.13 -8.46
CA THR A 298 24.01 1.01 -8.38
C THR A 298 24.97 1.32 -7.22
N ILE A 299 24.66 0.92 -5.98
CA ILE A 299 25.73 0.83 -4.96
C ILE A 299 26.61 -0.30 -5.45
N ARG A 300 27.69 0.00 -6.18
CA ARG A 300 28.75 -0.98 -6.43
C ARG A 300 29.39 -1.29 -5.08
N THR A 301 28.89 -2.29 -4.37
CA THR A 301 29.61 -2.90 -3.27
C THR A 301 30.80 -3.64 -3.84
N THR A 302 31.97 -3.00 -3.82
CA THR A 302 33.23 -3.73 -3.92
C THR A 302 33.30 -4.68 -2.73
N ASN A 303 33.16 -5.99 -2.98
CA ASN A 303 33.31 -7.10 -2.04
C ASN A 303 32.44 -7.08 -0.77
N SER A 304 31.31 -7.78 -0.81
CA SER A 304 30.85 -8.55 0.36
C SER A 304 30.36 -9.91 -0.12
N ARG A 305 31.02 -10.98 0.36
CA ARG A 305 30.51 -12.35 0.22
C ARG A 305 29.08 -12.35 0.76
N ALA A 306 28.14 -12.80 -0.06
CA ALA A 306 26.78 -13.07 0.34
C ALA A 306 26.79 -14.03 1.54
N SER A 307 26.52 -13.53 2.74
CA SER A 307 26.06 -14.36 3.85
C SER A 307 24.59 -14.67 3.58
N GLN A 308 24.33 -15.81 2.94
CA GLN A 308 22.98 -16.36 2.86
C GLN A 308 22.53 -16.67 4.29
N SER A 309 21.45 -16.03 4.75
CA SER A 309 20.79 -16.34 6.01
C SER A 309 20.05 -17.66 5.88
N ALA A 310 20.22 -18.56 6.86
CA ALA A 310 19.58 -19.88 6.89
C ALA A 310 18.04 -19.79 7.03
N ALA A 311 17.49 -18.63 7.42
CA ALA A 311 16.06 -18.44 7.59
C ALA A 311 15.30 -18.27 6.25
N LEU A 312 15.93 -17.69 5.22
CA LEU A 312 15.34 -17.56 3.88
C LEU A 312 15.66 -18.73 2.95
N ALA A 313 16.70 -19.51 3.26
CA ALA A 313 17.05 -20.72 2.49
C ALA A 313 16.01 -21.85 2.60
N ILE A 314 15.14 -21.81 3.62
CA ILE A 314 14.10 -22.82 3.84
C ILE A 314 12.94 -22.69 2.84
N LEU A 315 12.73 -21.50 2.25
CA LEU A 315 11.69 -21.28 1.23
C LEU A 315 12.12 -21.66 -0.20
N GLY A 316 13.43 -21.87 -0.43
CA GLY A 316 13.99 -22.16 -1.75
C GLY A 316 14.09 -23.66 -2.12
N ASN A 317 13.84 -24.57 -1.18
CA ASN A 317 14.04 -26.02 -1.37
C ASN A 317 12.76 -26.86 -1.29
N GLY A 318 11.60 -26.26 -1.58
CA GLY A 318 10.34 -26.96 -1.76
C GLY A 318 10.14 -27.40 -3.22
N ASN A 319 10.82 -28.47 -3.65
CA ASN A 319 10.47 -29.20 -4.87
C ASN A 319 9.11 -29.90 -4.67
N VAL A 320 8.00 -29.18 -4.80
CA VAL A 320 6.66 -29.76 -4.96
C VAL A 320 5.80 -28.87 -5.86
N PHE A 321 6.15 -28.73 -7.14
CA PHE A 321 5.18 -28.41 -8.19
C PHE A 321 5.63 -29.08 -9.49
N SER A 322 5.39 -30.38 -9.53
CA SER A 322 5.27 -31.15 -10.76
C SER A 322 3.86 -31.74 -10.78
N GLY A 323 2.95 -31.16 -11.57
CA GLY A 323 1.66 -31.80 -11.87
C GLY A 323 0.49 -30.84 -12.08
N PHE A 324 0.25 -30.54 -13.36
CA PHE A 324 -0.98 -30.03 -14.00
C PHE A 324 -1.39 -28.58 -13.78
#